data_AF-A0A0F9JIY4-F1
#
_entry.id   AF-A0A0F9JIY4-F1
#
_cell.length_a   1.000
_cell.length_b   1.000
_cell.length_c   1.000
_cell.angle_alpha   90.00
_cell.angle_beta   90.00
_cell.angle_gamma   90.00
#
_symmetry.space_group_name_H-M   'P 1'
#
loop_
_entity.id
_entity.type
_entity.pdbx_description
1 polymer ?
#
loop_
_entity_poly.entity_id
_entity_poly.type
_entity_poly.pdbx_seq_one_letter_code
_entity_poly.pdbx_strand_id
1 'polypeptide(L)'
;TATAIEFYTAANTTTIAGTLAADITGVGASSLFHARGDIQAGGNATIGGALTVTGVATFTDAAGLQMGSPTGGDKGAGTINVATDIYKNDSAYTNPDFVFEKAFLGVLTNAPRGWRLRSLREVKAYAEQWHHLPGVHRDRAMGMFDRSDWIAEKMEEVHLHLFTHEDRIERLEAENQRLKDELTTLRAKFTNVELKLAA
;
A
#
# COMPACT_ATOMS: atom_id res chain seq x y z
N THR A 1 -19.86 44.42 -29.70
CA THR A 1 -21.23 44.03 -30.08
C THR A 1 -21.29 42.52 -30.12
N ALA A 2 -22.06 41.87 -29.24
CA ALA A 2 -22.20 40.42 -29.25
C ALA A 2 -23.23 40.04 -30.33
N THR A 3 -22.82 39.29 -31.34
CA THR A 3 -23.73 38.70 -32.32
C THR A 3 -24.27 37.41 -31.72
N ALA A 4 -25.48 37.45 -31.16
CA ALA A 4 -26.17 36.23 -30.73
C ALA A 4 -26.70 35.51 -31.99
N ILE A 5 -26.25 34.28 -32.22
CA ILE A 5 -26.87 33.38 -33.19
C ILE A 5 -27.77 32.45 -32.39
N GLU A 6 -29.08 32.66 -32.49
CA GLU A 6 -30.08 31.86 -31.79
C GLU A 6 -30.68 30.84 -32.77
N PHE A 7 -30.53 29.56 -32.44
CA PHE A 7 -31.18 28.48 -33.19
C PHE A 7 -32.47 28.09 -32.47
N TYR A 8 -33.60 28.52 -33.01
CA TYR A 8 -34.93 28.10 -32.52
C TYR A 8 -35.38 26.88 -33.31
N THR A 9 -35.69 25.78 -32.61
CA THR A 9 -36.34 24.64 -33.24
C THR A 9 -37.61 24.28 -32.46
N ALA A 10 -38.69 24.03 -33.21
CA ALA A 10 -39.93 23.53 -32.63
C ALA A 10 -39.77 22.02 -32.41
N ALA A 11 -39.86 21.59 -31.15
CA ALA A 11 -39.98 20.20 -30.68
C ALA A 11 -39.32 19.13 -31.57
N ASN A 12 -38.10 18.73 -31.16
CA ASN A 12 -37.36 17.51 -31.52
C ASN A 12 -36.19 17.73 -32.49
N THR A 13 -34.99 17.52 -31.94
CA THR A 13 -33.70 17.19 -32.58
C THR A 13 -33.26 18.05 -33.77
N THR A 14 -32.28 18.92 -33.52
CA THR A 14 -31.48 19.52 -34.60
C THR A 14 -30.40 18.54 -35.03
N THR A 15 -30.56 17.89 -36.18
CA THR A 15 -29.52 17.05 -36.78
C THR A 15 -28.72 17.85 -37.80
N ILE A 16 -27.40 17.94 -37.62
CA ILE A 16 -26.49 18.51 -38.61
C ILE A 16 -25.94 17.34 -39.44
N ALA A 17 -26.38 17.22 -40.69
CA ALA A 17 -25.84 16.25 -41.62
C ALA A 17 -24.49 16.75 -42.17
N GLY A 18 -23.40 16.45 -41.48
CA GLY A 18 -22.04 16.85 -41.84
C GLY A 18 -21.19 17.29 -40.64
N THR A 19 -20.10 18.00 -40.90
CA THR A 19 -19.22 18.53 -39.85
C THR A 19 -19.69 19.91 -39.39
N LEU A 20 -20.09 20.03 -38.13
CA LEU A 20 -20.17 21.33 -37.48
C LEU A 20 -18.77 21.75 -37.02
N ALA A 21 -18.12 22.64 -37.76
CA ALA A 21 -16.90 23.31 -37.31
C ALA A 21 -17.28 24.57 -36.51
N ALA A 22 -17.54 24.40 -35.21
CA ALA A 22 -17.76 25.52 -34.31
C ALA A 22 -16.46 25.83 -33.56
N ASP A 23 -15.78 26.90 -33.96
CA ASP A 23 -14.68 27.44 -33.19
C ASP A 23 -15.23 28.43 -32.15
N ILE A 24 -15.25 28.02 -30.88
CA ILE A 24 -15.68 28.88 -29.78
C ILE A 24 -14.43 29.57 -29.21
N THR A 25 -13.87 30.47 -30.01
CA THR A 25 -12.77 31.35 -29.60
C THR A 25 -13.35 32.67 -29.07
N GLY A 26 -13.10 32.93 -27.79
CA GLY A 26 -13.61 34.10 -27.10
C GLY A 26 -12.76 35.31 -27.49
N VAL A 27 -13.41 36.45 -27.69
CA VAL A 27 -12.72 37.75 -27.74
C VAL A 27 -12.55 38.22 -26.29
N GLY A 28 -11.67 37.55 -25.51
CA GLY A 28 -11.48 37.81 -24.07
C GLY A 28 -10.84 36.65 -23.28
N ALA A 29 -10.79 36.76 -21.95
CA ALA A 29 -10.06 35.84 -21.07
C ALA A 29 -10.67 34.43 -20.89
N SER A 30 -11.91 34.18 -21.34
CA SER A 30 -12.50 32.84 -21.35
C SER A 30 -13.61 32.68 -22.39
N SER A 31 -13.59 31.56 -23.11
CA SER A 31 -14.73 31.02 -23.86
C SER A 31 -15.48 30.03 -22.99
N LEU A 32 -16.81 30.08 -22.96
CA LEU A 32 -17.61 29.11 -22.22
C LEU A 32 -18.61 28.42 -23.16
N PHE A 33 -18.57 27.10 -23.19
CA PHE A 33 -19.62 26.27 -23.78
C PHE A 33 -20.54 25.79 -22.65
N HIS A 34 -21.81 26.19 -22.70
CA HIS A 34 -22.82 25.73 -21.76
C HIS A 34 -23.79 24.78 -22.47
N ALA A 35 -23.85 23.54 -22.03
CA ALA A 35 -24.85 22.57 -22.45
C ALA A 35 -25.60 22.04 -21.22
N ARG A 36 -26.85 21.62 -21.41
CA ARG A 36 -27.67 20.97 -20.39
C ARG A 36 -28.07 19.59 -20.89
N GLY A 37 -28.20 18.65 -19.97
CA GLY A 37 -28.46 17.24 -20.30
C GLY A 37 -27.19 16.52 -20.73
N ASP A 38 -27.36 15.46 -21.53
CA ASP A 38 -26.28 14.58 -21.92
C ASP A 38 -25.47 15.16 -23.09
N ILE A 39 -24.15 15.05 -23.00
CA ILE A 39 -23.23 15.31 -24.10
C ILE A 39 -22.61 13.96 -24.46
N GLN A 40 -22.89 13.47 -25.66
CA GLN A 40 -22.32 12.22 -26.16
C GLN A 40 -21.32 12.50 -27.27
N ALA A 41 -20.09 12.03 -27.11
CA ALA A 41 -19.08 12.04 -28.16
C ALA A 41 -18.93 10.62 -28.70
N GLY A 42 -19.13 10.41 -30.01
CA GLY A 42 -18.95 9.10 -30.65
C GLY A 42 -17.49 8.70 -30.89
N GLY A 43 -16.54 9.54 -30.48
CA GLY A 43 -15.10 9.33 -30.63
C GLY A 43 -14.34 10.02 -29.50
N ASN A 44 -13.07 10.35 -29.73
CA ASN A 44 -12.22 10.95 -28.70
C ASN A 44 -12.69 12.37 -28.32
N ALA A 45 -12.77 12.64 -27.02
CA ALA A 45 -12.93 13.98 -26.47
C ALA A 45 -11.61 14.42 -25.83
N THR A 46 -10.97 15.47 -26.37
CA THR A 46 -9.72 16.02 -25.85
C THR A 46 -10.00 17.27 -25.02
N ILE A 47 -9.53 17.30 -23.77
CA ILE A 47 -9.65 18.45 -22.87
C ILE A 47 -8.23 18.96 -22.60
N GLY A 48 -7.92 20.18 -23.05
CA GLY A 48 -6.58 20.76 -22.89
C GLY A 48 -6.25 21.27 -21.48
N GLY A 49 -7.22 21.26 -20.57
CA GLY A 49 -7.08 21.71 -19.18
C GLY A 49 -7.67 20.70 -18.19
N ALA A 50 -8.06 21.18 -17.00
CA ALA A 50 -8.67 20.33 -15.97
C ALA A 50 -10.13 19.99 -16.32
N LEU A 51 -10.49 18.71 -16.19
CA LEU A 51 -11.88 18.26 -16.15
C LEU A 51 -12.34 18.20 -14.69
N THR A 52 -13.33 19.01 -14.31
CA THR A 52 -13.96 18.95 -12.99
C THR A 52 -15.31 18.26 -13.09
N VAL A 53 -15.48 17.14 -12.39
CA VAL A 53 -16.76 16.41 -12.30
C VAL A 53 -17.28 16.52 -10.88
N THR A 54 -18.40 17.21 -10.68
CA THR A 54 -19.03 17.36 -9.35
C THR A 54 -19.83 16.12 -8.92
N GLY A 55 -20.17 15.25 -9.87
CA GLY A 55 -20.85 13.96 -9.64
C GLY A 55 -19.90 12.77 -9.73
N VAL A 56 -20.40 11.65 -10.27
CA VAL A 56 -19.62 10.44 -10.49
C VAL A 56 -19.04 10.44 -11.91
N ALA A 57 -17.74 10.20 -12.03
CA ALA A 57 -17.12 9.83 -13.30
C ALA A 57 -17.08 8.29 -13.38
N THR A 58 -17.89 7.72 -14.26
CA THR A 58 -17.89 6.27 -14.53
C THR A 58 -17.19 6.01 -15.85
N PHE A 59 -16.16 5.17 -15.82
CA PHE A 59 -15.46 4.70 -17.00
C PHE A 59 -15.97 3.28 -17.31
N THR A 60 -16.82 3.17 -18.33
CA THR A 60 -17.38 1.90 -18.82
C THR A 60 -16.92 1.66 -20.25
N ASP A 61 -15.65 1.29 -20.42
CA ASP A 61 -15.06 0.94 -21.71
C ASP A 61 -14.60 -0.52 -21.72
N ALA A 62 -14.32 -1.02 -22.92
CA ALA A 62 -13.62 -2.29 -23.11
C ALA A 62 -12.09 -2.16 -22.88
N ALA A 63 -11.62 -0.93 -22.72
CA ALA A 63 -10.23 -0.54 -22.46
C ALA A 63 -10.00 -0.26 -20.97
N GLY A 64 -8.77 0.03 -20.58
CA GLY A 64 -8.42 0.45 -19.21
C GLY A 64 -8.25 1.97 -19.10
N LEU A 65 -8.23 2.48 -17.86
CA LEU A 65 -7.91 3.87 -17.60
C LEU A 65 -6.39 4.08 -17.63
N GLN A 66 -5.90 4.92 -18.53
CA GLN A 66 -4.48 5.33 -18.57
C GLN A 66 -4.32 6.74 -17.98
N MET A 67 -3.45 6.87 -16.98
CA MET A 67 -3.22 8.13 -16.26
C MET A 67 -1.77 8.60 -16.46
N GLY A 68 -1.59 9.75 -17.12
CA GLY A 68 -0.28 10.27 -17.52
C GLY A 68 0.23 9.61 -18.81
N SER A 69 1.53 9.34 -18.89
CA SER A 69 2.17 8.60 -19.99
C SER A 69 2.72 7.25 -19.52
N PRO A 70 1.84 6.32 -19.08
CA PRO A 70 2.28 5.05 -18.53
C PRO A 70 2.93 4.16 -19.60
N THR A 71 3.85 3.30 -19.19
CA THR A 71 4.53 2.37 -20.11
C THR A 71 3.67 1.14 -20.42
N GLY A 72 3.86 0.59 -21.62
CA GLY A 72 3.18 -0.62 -22.07
C GLY A 72 1.68 -0.46 -22.37
N GLY A 73 1.22 0.77 -22.61
CA GLY A 73 -0.10 1.09 -23.17
C GLY A 73 -1.29 0.67 -22.32
N ASP A 74 -2.44 0.54 -22.98
CA ASP A 74 -3.68 0.06 -22.38
C ASP A 74 -3.52 -1.39 -21.88
N LYS A 75 -3.95 -1.66 -20.64
CA LYS A 75 -3.91 -2.99 -20.02
C LYS A 75 -5.26 -3.73 -20.12
N GLY A 76 -6.25 -3.13 -20.76
CA GLY A 76 -7.57 -3.71 -21.01
C GLY A 76 -8.60 -3.40 -19.94
N ALA A 77 -9.83 -3.87 -20.17
CA ALA A 77 -10.99 -3.64 -19.32
C ALA A 77 -10.72 -3.88 -17.83
N GLY A 78 -11.15 -2.92 -17.01
CA GLY A 78 -11.09 -3.00 -15.55
C GLY A 78 -9.72 -2.72 -14.93
N THR A 79 -8.76 -2.23 -15.73
CA THR A 79 -7.43 -1.86 -15.24
C THR A 79 -7.28 -0.35 -15.12
N ILE A 80 -6.37 0.07 -14.24
CA ILE A 80 -5.87 1.43 -14.17
C ILE A 80 -4.34 1.37 -14.35
N ASN A 81 -3.82 1.98 -15.41
CA ASN A 81 -2.38 2.08 -15.68
C ASN A 81 -1.91 3.51 -15.41
N VAL A 82 -1.18 3.71 -14.31
CA VAL A 82 -0.67 5.00 -13.85
C VAL A 82 0.82 5.14 -14.20
N ALA A 83 1.22 6.32 -14.69
CA ALA A 83 2.62 6.58 -15.05
C ALA A 83 3.55 6.72 -13.84
N THR A 84 2.99 7.10 -12.70
CA THR A 84 3.71 7.36 -11.45
C THR A 84 2.95 6.72 -10.28
N ASP A 85 3.15 7.21 -9.05
CA ASP A 85 2.51 6.68 -7.85
C ASP A 85 1.02 7.05 -7.72
N ILE A 86 0.33 6.27 -6.89
CA ILE A 86 -1.03 6.54 -6.44
C ILE A 86 -0.94 7.22 -5.07
N TYR A 87 -1.29 8.50 -5.02
CA TYR A 87 -1.29 9.29 -3.79
C TYR A 87 -2.68 9.33 -3.15
N LYS A 88 -2.80 8.86 -1.90
CA LYS A 88 -4.06 8.91 -1.13
C LYS A 88 -4.06 10.11 -0.18
N ASN A 89 -4.14 11.35 -0.70
CA ASN A 89 -4.33 12.61 0.04
C ASN A 89 -3.63 12.65 1.42
N ASP A 90 -2.32 12.45 1.46
CA ASP A 90 -1.50 12.46 2.69
C ASP A 90 -1.91 11.41 3.77
N SER A 91 -2.72 10.42 3.41
CA SER A 91 -3.31 9.39 4.27
C SER A 91 -3.09 7.96 3.74
N ALA A 92 -2.14 7.81 2.81
CA ALA A 92 -1.79 6.54 2.19
C ALA A 92 -1.19 5.55 3.19
N TYR A 93 -0.55 6.06 4.25
CA TYR A 93 0.07 5.28 5.30
C TYR A 93 -0.32 5.87 6.64
N THR A 94 -0.91 5.05 7.52
CA THR A 94 -1.11 5.43 8.92
C THR A 94 0.05 5.01 9.81
N ASN A 95 1.05 4.34 9.22
CA ASN A 95 2.28 3.78 9.79
C ASN A 95 2.11 3.18 11.19
N PRO A 96 1.93 1.86 11.32
CA PRO A 96 1.75 1.21 12.60
C PRO A 96 3.08 1.04 13.35
N ASP A 97 3.78 2.13 13.67
CA ASP A 97 5.01 2.13 14.48
C ASP A 97 4.80 1.58 15.91
N PHE A 98 3.56 1.26 16.26
CA PHE A 98 3.14 0.87 17.59
C PHE A 98 3.80 -0.42 18.08
N VAL A 99 4.29 -1.28 17.18
CA VAL A 99 4.97 -2.53 17.56
C VAL A 99 6.33 -2.18 18.19
N PHE A 100 7.12 -1.33 17.53
CA PHE A 100 8.37 -0.84 18.09
C PHE A 100 8.17 0.14 19.26
N GLU A 101 7.16 1.02 19.22
CA GLU A 101 6.82 1.86 20.36
C GLU A 101 6.60 1.01 21.62
N LYS A 102 5.86 -0.11 21.47
CA LYS A 102 5.62 -0.98 22.61
C LYS A 102 6.89 -1.65 23.10
N ALA A 103 7.74 -2.10 22.20
CA ALA A 103 8.97 -2.80 22.56
C ALA A 103 9.98 -1.88 23.26
N PHE A 104 10.16 -0.65 22.77
CA PHE A 104 11.25 0.22 23.22
C PHE A 104 10.80 1.34 24.15
N LEU A 105 9.56 1.83 24.00
CA LEU A 105 9.02 2.92 24.83
C LEU A 105 7.98 2.42 25.84
N GLY A 106 7.47 1.20 25.68
CA GLY A 106 6.44 0.62 26.55
C GLY A 106 5.03 1.17 26.30
N VAL A 107 4.87 2.09 25.35
CA VAL A 107 3.62 2.78 24.99
C VAL A 107 3.00 2.11 23.76
N LEU A 108 1.67 2.17 23.63
CA LEU A 108 0.94 1.71 22.45
C LEU A 108 0.08 2.85 21.92
N THR A 109 0.59 3.56 20.91
CA THR A 109 -0.18 4.59 20.21
C THR A 109 -0.82 3.96 18.97
N ASN A 110 -2.10 4.22 18.69
CA ASN A 110 -2.78 3.77 17.46
C ASN A 110 -2.77 2.25 17.19
N ALA A 111 -2.50 1.41 18.19
CA ALA A 111 -2.56 -0.03 18.04
C ALA A 111 -4.01 -0.55 17.94
N PRO A 112 -4.28 -1.57 17.11
CA PRO A 112 -5.58 -2.24 17.09
C PRO A 112 -5.97 -2.74 18.47
N ARG A 113 -7.28 -2.64 18.79
CA ARG A 113 -7.79 -3.06 20.09
C ARG A 113 -7.45 -4.54 20.36
N GLY A 114 -6.80 -4.80 21.49
CA GLY A 114 -6.41 -6.17 21.88
C GLY A 114 -5.15 -6.68 21.18
N TRP A 115 -4.41 -5.82 20.47
CA TRP A 115 -3.11 -6.18 19.95
C TRP A 115 -2.15 -6.59 21.09
N ARG A 116 -1.36 -7.63 20.82
CA ARG A 116 -0.20 -8.01 21.61
C ARG A 116 0.80 -8.70 20.69
N LEU A 117 2.09 -8.54 20.98
CA LEU A 117 3.12 -9.36 20.38
C LEU A 117 2.88 -10.83 20.78
N ARG A 118 2.65 -11.69 19.78
CA ARG A 118 2.49 -13.14 19.98
C ARG A 118 3.86 -13.80 19.93
N SER A 119 4.04 -14.89 20.66
CA SER A 119 5.25 -15.71 20.49
C SER A 119 5.25 -16.42 19.12
N LEU A 120 6.42 -16.69 18.55
CA LEU A 120 6.51 -17.46 17.29
C LEU A 120 5.82 -18.83 17.37
N ARG A 121 5.77 -19.45 18.55
CA ARG A 121 5.01 -20.68 18.77
C ARG A 121 3.50 -20.48 18.57
N GLU A 122 2.95 -19.40 19.13
CA GLU A 122 1.54 -19.05 18.94
C GLU A 122 1.25 -18.65 17.49
N VAL A 123 2.16 -17.89 16.86
CA VAL A 123 2.04 -17.50 15.44
C VAL A 123 2.04 -18.75 14.54
N LYS A 124 2.95 -19.70 14.79
CA LYS A 124 3.02 -20.97 14.06
C LYS A 124 1.74 -21.77 14.22
N ALA A 125 1.28 -22.00 15.45
CA ALA A 125 0.05 -22.76 15.71
C ALA A 125 -1.16 -22.11 15.03
N TYR A 126 -1.24 -20.78 15.05
CA TYR A 126 -2.28 -20.04 14.34
C TYR A 126 -2.18 -20.21 12.82
N ALA A 127 -0.97 -20.07 12.25
CA ALA A 127 -0.76 -20.21 10.80
C ALA A 127 -1.02 -21.64 10.31
N GLU A 128 -0.70 -22.65 11.11
CA GLU A 128 -1.02 -24.06 10.82
C GLU A 128 -2.53 -24.30 10.80
N GLN A 129 -3.28 -23.67 11.72
CA GLN A 129 -4.73 -23.81 11.80
C GLN A 129 -5.49 -23.01 10.73
N TRP A 130 -5.08 -21.77 10.47
CA TRP A 130 -5.87 -20.80 9.69
C TRP A 130 -5.25 -20.49 8.32
N HIS A 131 -4.04 -20.96 8.04
CA HIS A 131 -3.30 -20.74 6.78
C HIS A 131 -3.09 -19.26 6.44
N HIS A 132 -2.97 -18.41 7.46
CA HIS A 132 -2.53 -17.03 7.37
C HIS A 132 -1.95 -16.56 8.70
N LEU A 133 -1.26 -15.42 8.68
CA LEU A 133 -0.73 -14.82 9.90
C LEU A 133 -1.87 -14.24 10.77
N PRO A 134 -1.67 -14.20 12.10
CA PRO A 134 -2.50 -13.40 13.00
C PRO A 134 -2.76 -11.98 12.49
N GLY A 135 -3.99 -11.51 12.62
CA GLY A 135 -4.36 -10.15 12.18
C GLY A 135 -4.59 -9.99 10.68
N VAL A 136 -4.31 -11.00 9.85
CA VAL A 136 -4.78 -11.00 8.45
C VAL A 136 -6.30 -11.13 8.45
N HIS A 137 -6.98 -10.07 8.02
CA HIS A 137 -8.41 -10.08 7.80
C HIS A 137 -8.72 -10.71 6.44
N ARG A 138 -9.29 -11.92 6.45
CA ARG A 138 -9.87 -12.56 5.24
C ARG A 138 -11.38 -12.40 5.16
N ASP A 139 -12.00 -11.98 6.26
CA ASP A 139 -13.42 -11.80 6.45
C ASP A 139 -13.97 -10.49 5.89
N ARG A 140 -13.08 -9.57 5.49
CA ARG A 140 -13.46 -8.29 4.87
C ARG A 140 -12.54 -7.90 3.72
N ALA A 141 -13.10 -7.16 2.76
CA ALA A 141 -12.32 -6.51 1.73
C ALA A 141 -11.45 -5.40 2.36
N MET A 142 -10.19 -5.31 1.93
CA MET A 142 -9.25 -4.27 2.34
C MET A 142 -8.56 -3.70 1.11
N GLY A 143 -8.40 -2.37 1.07
CA GLY A 143 -7.67 -1.67 0.01
C GLY A 143 -6.18 -1.99 0.04
N MET A 144 -5.45 -1.67 -1.03
CA MET A 144 -4.01 -1.94 -1.09
C MET A 144 -3.21 -1.22 0.00
N PHE A 145 -3.60 0.02 0.33
CA PHE A 145 -2.93 0.85 1.34
C PHE A 145 -3.11 0.26 2.75
N ASP A 146 -4.32 -0.16 3.11
CA ASP A 146 -4.59 -0.81 4.40
C ASP A 146 -3.81 -2.14 4.54
N ARG A 147 -3.62 -2.86 3.43
CA ARG A 147 -2.78 -4.07 3.41
C ARG A 147 -1.30 -3.75 3.59
N SER A 148 -0.82 -2.64 3.04
CA SER A 148 0.56 -2.20 3.20
C SER A 148 0.87 -1.83 4.66
N ASP A 149 -0.04 -1.12 5.34
CA ASP A 149 0.08 -0.84 6.78
C ASP A 149 0.19 -2.16 7.58
N TRP A 150 -0.67 -3.15 7.27
CA TRP A 150 -0.58 -4.47 7.91
C TRP A 150 0.75 -5.20 7.63
N ILE A 151 1.29 -5.10 6.41
CA ILE A 151 2.61 -5.69 6.08
C ILE A 151 3.69 -5.02 6.92
N ALA A 152 3.64 -3.69 7.10
CA ALA A 152 4.57 -2.97 7.96
C ALA A 152 4.51 -3.49 9.41
N GLU A 153 3.31 -3.62 10.00
CA GLU A 153 3.14 -4.21 11.34
C GLU A 153 3.82 -5.58 11.46
N LYS A 154 3.62 -6.47 10.47
CA LYS A 154 4.25 -7.81 10.52
C LYS A 154 5.75 -7.77 10.33
N MET A 155 6.26 -6.86 9.52
CA MET A 155 7.69 -6.66 9.39
C MET A 155 8.30 -6.24 10.74
N GLU A 156 7.66 -5.35 11.48
CA GLU A 156 8.12 -4.96 12.82
C GLU A 156 8.09 -6.14 13.81
N GLU A 157 7.00 -6.91 13.85
CA GLU A 157 6.90 -8.10 14.70
C GLU A 157 8.00 -9.13 14.40
N VAL A 158 8.29 -9.37 13.11
CA VAL A 158 9.36 -10.28 12.68
C VAL A 158 10.72 -9.77 13.15
N HIS A 159 11.01 -8.47 12.99
CA HIS A 159 12.29 -7.91 13.42
C HIS A 159 12.46 -7.97 14.95
N LEU A 160 11.40 -7.74 15.73
CA LEU A 160 11.47 -7.93 17.18
C LEU A 160 11.80 -9.37 17.59
N HIS A 161 11.24 -10.35 16.88
CA HIS A 161 11.61 -11.75 17.11
C HIS A 161 13.07 -12.03 16.74
N LEU A 162 13.57 -11.45 15.65
CA LEU A 162 14.96 -11.58 15.24
C LEU A 162 15.92 -10.97 16.27
N PHE A 163 15.65 -9.76 16.77
CA PHE A 163 16.46 -9.16 17.83
C PHE A 163 16.47 -10.04 19.09
N THR A 164 15.31 -10.56 19.49
CA THR A 164 15.21 -11.48 20.63
C THR A 164 16.01 -12.77 20.40
N HIS A 165 16.06 -13.25 19.16
CA HIS A 165 16.84 -14.45 18.80
C HIS A 165 18.34 -14.15 18.79
N GLU A 166 18.76 -13.00 18.30
CA GLU A 166 20.16 -12.56 18.33
C GLU A 166 20.69 -12.49 19.76
N ASP A 167 19.98 -11.78 20.65
CA ASP A 167 20.31 -11.71 22.08
C ASP A 167 20.42 -13.09 22.74
N ARG A 168 19.60 -14.05 22.29
CA ARG A 168 19.61 -15.42 22.82
C ARG A 168 20.81 -16.19 22.28
N ILE A 169 21.16 -16.03 21.01
CA ILE A 169 22.33 -16.67 20.39
C ILE A 169 23.58 -16.18 21.10
N GLU A 170 23.76 -14.87 21.27
CA GLU A 170 24.92 -14.29 21.97
C GLU A 170 25.07 -14.87 23.40
N ARG A 171 23.96 -14.95 24.16
CA ARG A 171 23.99 -15.55 25.50
C ARG A 171 24.39 -17.02 25.49
N LEU A 172 23.84 -17.80 24.55
CA LEU A 172 24.15 -19.22 24.42
C LEU A 172 25.60 -19.45 23.98
N GLU A 173 26.14 -18.59 23.13
CA GLU A 173 27.54 -18.63 22.71
C GLU A 173 28.49 -18.30 23.87
N ALA A 174 28.19 -17.25 24.64
CA ALA A 174 28.94 -16.88 25.83
C ALA A 174 28.93 -18.01 26.88
N GLU A 175 27.77 -18.63 27.14
CA GLU A 175 27.66 -19.76 28.06
C GLU A 175 28.45 -20.99 27.57
N ASN A 176 28.35 -21.32 26.27
CA ASN A 176 29.13 -22.40 25.68
C ASN A 176 30.63 -22.14 25.80
N GLN A 177 31.08 -20.91 25.59
CA GLN A 177 32.49 -20.56 25.74
C GLN A 177 32.95 -20.72 27.20
N ARG A 178 32.17 -20.22 28.16
CA ARG A 178 32.44 -20.41 29.59
C ARG A 178 32.56 -21.90 29.96
N LEU A 179 31.62 -22.73 29.50
CA LEU A 179 31.63 -24.17 29.77
C LEU A 179 32.85 -24.87 29.15
N LYS A 180 33.30 -24.46 27.96
CA LYS A 180 34.53 -24.97 27.34
C LYS A 180 35.78 -24.61 28.15
N ASP A 181 35.83 -23.38 28.68
CA ASP A 181 36.95 -22.91 29.50
C ASP A 181 37.01 -23.66 30.84
N GLU A 182 35.86 -23.87 31.48
CA GLU A 182 35.72 -24.67 32.71
C GLU A 182 36.15 -26.13 32.48
N LEU A 183 35.69 -26.75 31.38
CA LEU A 183 36.06 -28.12 31.02
C LEU A 183 37.56 -28.26 30.78
N THR A 184 38.18 -27.27 30.12
CA THR A 184 39.62 -27.22 29.88
C THR A 184 40.40 -27.12 31.18
N THR A 185 39.95 -26.24 32.08
CA THR A 185 40.54 -26.06 33.41
C THR A 185 40.44 -27.35 34.24
N LEU A 186 39.29 -28.01 34.21
CA LEU A 186 39.07 -29.25 34.96
C LEU A 186 39.94 -30.39 34.43
N ARG A 187 40.05 -30.53 33.10
CA ARG A 187 40.96 -31.50 32.46
C ARG A 187 42.41 -31.28 32.90
N ALA A 188 42.88 -30.03 32.91
CA ALA A 188 44.23 -29.70 33.36
C ALA A 188 44.46 -30.07 34.84
N LYS A 189 43.48 -29.81 35.71
CA LYS A 189 43.53 -30.22 37.13
C LYS A 189 43.59 -31.74 37.27
N PHE A 190 42.79 -32.47 36.49
CA PHE A 190 42.76 -33.94 36.51
C PHE A 190 44.11 -34.54 36.10
N THR A 191 44.70 -34.08 34.99
CA THR A 191 46.02 -34.52 34.54
C THR A 191 47.11 -34.24 35.58
N ASN A 192 47.05 -33.10 36.27
CA ASN A 192 48.00 -32.79 37.35
C ASN A 192 47.88 -33.77 38.52
N VAL A 193 46.65 -34.13 38.90
CA VAL A 193 46.40 -35.12 39.94
C VAL A 193 46.93 -36.50 39.52
N GLU A 194 46.66 -36.96 38.30
CA GLU A 194 47.19 -38.22 37.80
C GLU A 194 48.72 -38.28 37.85
N LEU A 195 49.40 -37.21 37.44
CA LEU A 195 50.86 -37.11 37.52
C LEU A 195 51.37 -37.19 38.97
N LYS A 196 50.66 -36.60 39.93
CA LYS A 196 51.02 -36.65 41.35
C LYS A 196 50.80 -38.02 41.99
N LEU A 197 49.85 -38.82 41.49
CA LEU A 197 49.62 -40.19 41.96
C LEU A 197 50.62 -41.20 41.36
N ALA A 198 51.21 -40.87 40.21
CA ALA A 198 52.17 -41.74 39.51
C ALA A 198 53.63 -41.53 39.96
N ALA A 199 53.91 -40.51 40.77
CA ALA A 199 55.24 -40.17 41.31
C ALA A 199 55.38 -40.63 42.77
#